data_AF-A0A2D4IUT0-F1
#
_entry.id   AF-A0A2D4IUT0-F1
#
_cell.length_a   1.000
_cell.length_b   1.000
_cell.length_c   1.000
_cell.angle_alpha   90.00
_cell.angle_beta   90.00
_cell.angle_gamma   90.00
#
_symmetry.space_group_name_H-M   'P 1'
#
loop_
_entity.id
_entity.type
_entity.pdbx_description
1 polymer ?
#
loop_
_entity_poly.entity_id
_entity_poly.type
_entity_poly.pdbx_seq_one_letter_code
_entity_poly.pdbx_strand_id
1 'polypeptide(L)'
;IFDDLNKIVLKFIWQGRKARIKLKLLQDARIRGGFALPNWEIYYQATSLMWIKEWIILRNARLLTLEGHDLLLGWHVFLWYGGTKTQGYFRRHYICVALFLNWQKIK
;
A
#
# COMPACT_ATOMS: atom_id res chain seq x y z
N ILE A 1 -10.63 7.33 -5.22
CA ILE A 1 -10.22 6.06 -4.55
C ILE A 1 -10.29 6.18 -3.03
N PHE A 2 -9.33 6.82 -2.34
CA PHE A 2 -9.35 6.87 -0.87
C PHE A 2 -10.54 7.66 -0.31
N ASP A 3 -10.96 8.74 -0.99
CA ASP A 3 -12.18 9.47 -0.63
C ASP A 3 -13.45 8.64 -0.80
N ASP A 4 -13.49 7.75 -1.79
CA ASP A 4 -14.63 6.87 -2.00
C ASP A 4 -14.65 5.75 -0.96
N LEU A 5 -13.48 5.22 -0.58
CA LEU A 5 -13.35 4.33 0.57
C LEU A 5 -13.79 5.03 1.86
N ASN A 6 -13.40 6.29 2.09
CA ASN A 6 -13.88 7.08 3.22
C ASN A 6 -15.41 7.18 3.21
N LYS A 7 -16.04 7.44 2.06
CA LYS A 7 -17.51 7.49 1.93
C LYS A 7 -18.16 6.14 2.23
N ILE A 8 -17.63 5.04 1.70
CA ILE A 8 -18.15 3.68 1.92
C ILE A 8 -18.08 3.32 3.40
N VAL A 9 -16.92 3.54 4.02
CA VAL A 9 -16.69 3.25 5.44
C VAL A 9 -17.57 4.12 6.32
N LEU A 10 -17.71 5.41 6.03
CA LEU A 10 -18.63 6.28 6.77
C LEU A 10 -20.07 5.79 6.63
N LYS A 11 -20.51 5.45 5.41
CA LYS A 11 -21.86 4.89 5.19
C LYS A 11 -22.06 3.60 5.98
N PHE A 12 -21.04 2.75 6.06
CA PHE A 12 -21.07 1.52 6.86
C PHE A 12 -21.18 1.80 8.35
N ILE A 13 -20.29 2.62 8.92
CA ILE A 13 -20.29 3.00 10.35
C ILE A 13 -21.64 3.58 10.77
N TRP A 14 -22.22 4.42 9.92
CA TRP A 14 -23.50 5.08 10.20
C TRP A 14 -24.71 4.31 9.68
N GLN A 15 -24.54 3.08 9.18
CA GLN A 15 -25.63 2.23 8.67
C GLN A 15 -26.52 2.95 7.64
N GLY A 16 -25.90 3.71 6.73
CA GLY A 16 -26.61 4.51 5.71
C GLY A 16 -27.16 5.85 6.21
N ARG A 17 -27.08 6.15 7.51
CA ARG A 17 -27.53 7.43 8.07
C ARG A 17 -26.46 8.52 7.91
N LYS A 18 -26.87 9.77 8.13
CA LYS A 18 -25.96 10.92 8.11
C LYS A 18 -24.89 10.79 9.20
N ALA A 19 -23.64 11.07 8.83
CA ALA A 19 -22.51 11.01 9.75
C ALA A 19 -22.67 12.02 10.89
N ARG A 20 -22.47 11.56 12.14
CA ARG A 20 -22.60 12.41 13.34
C ARG A 20 -21.27 12.98 13.82
N ILE A 21 -20.16 12.32 13.48
CA ILE A 21 -18.81 12.69 13.88
C ILE A 21 -17.99 13.00 12.63
N LYS A 22 -17.20 14.07 12.67
CA LYS A 22 -16.29 14.43 11.59
C LYS A 22 -15.25 13.32 11.38
N LEU A 23 -14.96 12.99 10.12
CA LEU A 23 -13.99 11.95 9.77
C LEU A 23 -12.61 12.16 10.44
N LYS A 24 -12.13 13.41 10.50
CA LYS A 24 -10.86 13.74 11.18
C LYS A 24 -10.82 13.30 12.64
N LEU A 25 -11.95 13.40 13.37
CA LEU A 25 -12.05 12.96 14.77
C LEU A 25 -12.14 11.44 14.87
N LEU A 26 -12.82 10.78 13.92
CA LEU A 26 -12.82 9.33 13.84
C LEU A 26 -11.39 8.80 13.62
N GLN A 27 -10.61 9.47 12.78
CA GLN A 27 -9.24 9.10 12.46
C GLN A 27 -8.20 9.52 13.50
N ASP A 28 -8.60 10.33 14.48
CA ASP A 28 -7.66 10.78 15.50
C ASP A 28 -7.34 9.66 16.51
N ALA A 29 -6.20 9.77 17.18
CA ALA A 29 -5.74 8.80 18.15
C ALA A 29 -6.67 8.75 19.37
N ARG A 30 -6.82 7.57 19.97
CA ARG A 30 -7.62 7.37 21.19
C ARG A 30 -7.16 8.26 22.35
N ILE A 31 -5.84 8.47 22.48
CA ILE A 31 -5.26 9.36 23.50
C ILE A 31 -5.67 10.83 23.35
N ARG A 32 -6.14 11.24 22.17
CA ARG A 32 -6.66 12.59 21.88
C ARG A 32 -8.19 12.62 21.83
N GLY A 33 -8.86 11.56 22.27
CA GLY A 33 -10.33 11.44 22.24
C GLY A 33 -10.91 11.03 20.88
N GLY A 34 -10.06 10.57 19.95
CA GLY A 34 -10.50 10.00 18.68
C GLY A 34 -10.82 8.51 18.75
N PHE A 35 -11.22 7.93 17.61
CA PHE A 35 -11.60 6.52 17.50
C PHE A 35 -10.50 5.62 16.94
N ALA A 36 -9.36 6.20 16.55
CA ALA A 36 -8.24 5.54 15.87
C ALA A 36 -8.66 4.80 14.58
N LEU A 37 -9.64 5.34 13.85
CA LEU A 37 -9.96 4.87 12.50
C LEU A 37 -8.74 5.10 11.60
N PRO A 38 -8.29 4.12 10.81
CA PRO A 38 -7.17 4.34 9.91
C PRO A 38 -7.46 5.46 8.90
N ASN A 39 -6.46 6.29 8.63
CA ASN A 39 -6.43 7.01 7.36
C ASN A 39 -6.04 6.01 6.28
N TRP A 40 -6.96 5.68 5.38
CA TRP A 40 -6.79 4.61 4.39
C TRP A 40 -5.63 4.86 3.43
N GLU A 41 -5.34 6.11 3.09
CA GLU A 41 -4.20 6.43 2.23
C GLU A 41 -2.88 6.12 2.95
N ILE A 42 -2.73 6.63 4.17
CA ILE A 42 -1.54 6.40 4.99
C ILE A 42 -1.39 4.92 5.33
N TYR A 43 -2.49 4.24 5.65
CA TYR A 43 -2.50 2.82 5.94
C TYR A 43 -2.05 1.99 4.74
N TYR A 44 -2.54 2.33 3.54
CA TYR A 44 -2.13 1.68 2.30
C TYR A 44 -0.65 1.92 1.98
N GLN A 45 -0.15 3.14 2.18
CA GLN A 45 1.25 3.48 2.00
C GLN A 45 2.15 2.71 2.99
N ALA A 46 1.82 2.72 4.27
CA ALA A 46 2.55 1.98 5.31
C ALA A 46 2.57 0.48 5.04
N THR A 47 1.42 -0.09 4.64
CA THR A 47 1.35 -1.51 4.24
C THR A 47 2.27 -1.76 3.05
N SER A 48 2.24 -0.90 2.03
CA SER A 48 3.12 -1.05 0.87
C SER A 48 4.60 -1.02 1.23
N LEU A 49 5.00 -0.14 2.16
CA LEU A 49 6.37 -0.08 2.67
C LEU A 49 6.78 -1.34 3.43
N MET A 50 5.87 -1.95 4.20
CA MET A 50 6.14 -3.23 4.86
C MET A 50 6.45 -4.33 3.84
N TRP A 51 5.71 -4.38 2.74
CA TRP A 51 5.99 -5.34 1.66
C TRP A 51 7.32 -5.06 0.97
N ILE A 52 7.61 -3.80 0.64
CA ILE A 52 8.89 -3.40 0.03
C ILE A 52 10.08 -3.74 0.96
N LYS A 53 9.91 -3.56 2.27
CA LYS A 53 10.93 -3.95 3.26
C LYS A 53 11.23 -5.45 3.19
N GLU A 54 10.20 -6.30 3.22
CA GLU A 54 10.37 -7.76 3.11
C GLU A 54 11.05 -8.14 1.78
N TRP A 55 10.78 -7.41 0.71
CA TRP A 55 11.43 -7.59 -0.59
C TRP A 55 12.91 -7.26 -0.58
N ILE A 56 13.29 -6.11 0.00
CA ILE A 56 14.70 -5.69 0.05
C ILE A 56 15.53 -6.66 0.89
N ILE A 57 14.92 -7.23 1.93
CA ILE A 57 15.61 -8.12 2.86
C ILE A 57 15.86 -9.51 2.26
N LEU A 58 15.10 -9.92 1.23
CA LEU A 58 15.24 -11.20 0.50
C LEU A 58 15.27 -12.46 1.41
N ARG A 59 14.72 -12.38 2.62
CA ARG A 59 14.72 -13.51 3.58
C ARG A 59 13.53 -14.45 3.42
N ASN A 60 12.44 -13.97 2.83
CA ASN A 60 11.21 -14.74 2.73
C ASN A 60 11.18 -15.57 1.43
N ALA A 61 11.74 -16.78 1.49
CA ALA A 61 11.84 -17.68 0.34
C ALA A 61 10.49 -17.96 -0.33
N ARG A 62 9.40 -18.13 0.44
CA ARG A 62 8.06 -18.40 -0.12
C ARG A 62 7.54 -17.25 -0.98
N LEU A 63 7.74 -16.03 -0.48
CA LEU A 63 7.34 -14.81 -1.15
C LEU A 63 8.18 -14.59 -2.42
N LEU A 64 9.48 -14.86 -2.35
CA LEU A 64 10.40 -14.83 -3.48
C LEU A 64 10.04 -15.85 -4.57
N THR A 65 9.63 -17.07 -4.18
CA THR A 65 9.17 -18.10 -5.13
C THR A 65 7.90 -17.67 -5.85
N LEU A 66 6.92 -17.09 -5.14
CA LEU A 66 5.68 -16.59 -5.76
C LEU A 66 5.93 -15.46 -6.76
N GLU A 67 7.01 -14.69 -6.56
CA GLU A 67 7.39 -13.57 -7.42
C GLU A 67 8.28 -13.99 -8.60
N GLY A 68 8.76 -15.24 -8.61
CA GLY A 68 9.71 -15.73 -9.61
C GLY A 68 11.06 -15.03 -9.50
N HIS A 69 11.62 -14.94 -8.29
CA HIS A 69 12.92 -14.27 -8.07
C HIS A 69 14.08 -14.85 -8.89
N ASP A 70 13.91 -16.08 -9.40
CA ASP A 70 14.85 -16.80 -10.27
C ASP A 70 14.81 -16.32 -11.74
N LEU A 71 13.89 -15.40 -12.10
CA LEU A 71 13.89 -14.73 -13.40
C LEU A 71 15.09 -13.77 -13.51
N LEU A 72 15.67 -13.69 -14.72
CA LEU A 72 16.96 -13.08 -15.10
C LEU A 72 17.42 -11.79 -14.38
N LEU A 73 16.51 -10.97 -13.83
CA LEU A 73 16.83 -9.83 -12.98
C LEU A 73 15.79 -9.77 -11.83
N GLY A 74 16.23 -9.96 -10.59
CA GLY A 74 15.37 -9.87 -9.42
C GLY A 74 14.80 -8.46 -9.22
N TRP A 75 13.56 -8.38 -8.75
CA TRP A 75 12.81 -7.12 -8.54
C TRP A 75 13.54 -6.06 -7.72
N HIS A 76 14.36 -6.48 -6.74
CA HIS A 76 15.15 -5.61 -5.87
C HIS A 76 16.18 -4.75 -6.62
N VAL A 77 16.68 -5.22 -7.76
CA VAL A 77 17.60 -4.47 -8.64
C VAL A 77 16.86 -3.27 -9.26
N PHE A 78 15.57 -3.40 -9.59
CA PHE A 78 14.79 -2.32 -10.21
C PHE A 78 14.49 -1.15 -9.27
N LEU A 79 14.33 -1.42 -7.98
CA LEU A 79 14.15 -0.37 -6.96
C LEU A 79 15.37 0.54 -6.86
N TRP A 80 16.58 -0.02 -7.04
CA TRP A 80 17.85 0.70 -6.93
C TRP A 80 18.29 1.39 -8.21
N TYR A 81 18.22 0.71 -9.36
CA TYR A 81 18.82 1.22 -10.60
C TYR A 81 17.91 2.10 -11.45
N GLY A 82 16.64 2.33 -11.04
CA GLY A 82 15.73 3.22 -11.76
C GLY A 82 15.38 2.69 -13.15
N GLY A 83 14.51 1.68 -13.19
CA GLY A 83 13.95 1.00 -14.37
C GLY A 83 14.44 1.46 -15.76
N THR A 84 15.31 0.66 -16.38
CA THR A 84 15.57 0.74 -17.82
C THR A 84 14.30 0.37 -18.60
N LYS A 85 14.15 0.92 -19.83
CA LYS A 85 12.95 0.81 -20.69
C LYS A 85 12.50 -0.63 -21.05
N THR A 86 13.24 -1.66 -20.64
CA THR A 86 13.29 -2.93 -21.36
C THR A 86 12.46 -4.08 -20.80
N GLN A 87 11.56 -3.90 -19.81
CA GLN A 87 10.86 -5.07 -19.24
C GLN A 87 9.36 -4.87 -19.03
N GLY A 88 8.61 -4.95 -20.15
CA GLY A 88 7.14 -4.99 -20.16
C GLY A 88 6.53 -6.18 -19.41
N TYR A 89 7.33 -7.19 -19.06
CA TYR A 89 6.90 -8.31 -18.21
C TYR A 89 6.50 -7.84 -16.80
N PHE A 90 7.23 -6.89 -16.20
CA PHE A 90 6.91 -6.40 -14.86
C PHE A 90 5.62 -5.61 -14.77
N ARG A 91 5.25 -4.87 -15.84
CA ARG A 91 3.95 -4.19 -15.90
C ARG A 91 2.76 -5.15 -15.86
N ARG A 92 2.98 -6.45 -16.07
CA ARG A 92 1.94 -7.49 -16.00
C ARG A 92 1.66 -7.94 -14.57
N HIS A 93 2.57 -7.71 -13.62
CA HIS A 93 2.37 -8.13 -12.23
C HIS A 93 1.71 -7.02 -11.40
N TYR A 94 0.39 -7.08 -11.27
CA TYR A 94 -0.44 -6.04 -10.66
C TYR A 94 0.04 -5.57 -9.27
N ILE A 95 0.38 -6.50 -8.39
CA ILE A 95 0.80 -6.19 -7.01
C ILE A 95 2.12 -5.40 -7.03
N CYS A 96 3.07 -5.83 -7.86
CA CYS A 96 4.40 -5.23 -7.86
C CYS A 96 4.42 -3.86 -8.53
N VAL A 97 3.62 -3.68 -9.58
CA VAL A 97 3.39 -2.36 -10.17
C VAL A 97 2.81 -1.40 -9.14
N ALA A 98 1.82 -1.84 -8.36
CA ALA A 98 1.22 -1.00 -7.31
C ALA A 98 2.23 -0.60 -6.22
N LEU A 99 3.03 -1.54 -5.74
CA LEU A 99 4.08 -1.29 -4.75
C LEU A 99 5.17 -0.34 -5.29
N PHE A 100 5.62 -0.55 -6.53
CA PHE A 100 6.59 0.34 -7.17
C PHE A 100 6.06 1.77 -7.34
N LEU A 101 4.83 1.92 -7.80
CA LEU A 101 4.20 3.24 -7.94
C LEU A 101 4.05 3.95 -6.59
N ASN A 102 3.78 3.22 -5.50
CA ASN A 102 3.78 3.79 -4.17
C ASN A 102 5.18 4.17 -3.69
N TRP A 103 6.19 3.34 -3.96
CA TRP A 103 7.58 3.65 -3.64
C TRP A 103 8.03 4.96 -4.30
N GLN A 104 7.73 5.15 -5.58
CA GLN A 104 8.06 6.38 -6.31
C GLN A 104 7.34 7.64 -5.79
N LYS A 105 6.21 7.49 -5.07
CA LYS A 105 5.52 8.61 -4.42
C LYS A 105 6.11 8.99 -3.07
N ILE A 106 6.80 8.05 -2.41
CA ILE A 106 7.36 8.20 -1.06
C ILE A 106 8.84 8.60 -1.12
N LYS A 107 9.57 8.10 -2.11
CA LYS A 107 10.96 8.47 -2.42
C LYS A 107 11.07 9.93 -2.83
#